data_AF-C1DZU8-F1
#
_entry.id   AF-C1DZU8-F1
#
_cell.length_a   1.000
_cell.length_b   1.000
_cell.length_c   1.000
_cell.angle_alpha   90.00
_cell.angle_beta   90.00
_cell.angle_gamma   90.00
#
_symmetry.space_group_name_H-M   'P 1'
#
loop_
_entity.id
_entity.type
_entity.pdbx_description
1 polymer ?
#
loop_
_entity_poly.entity_id
_entity_poly.type
_entity_poly.pdbx_seq_one_letter_code
_entity_poly.pdbx_strand_id
1 'polypeptide(L)'
;MGVKQRTAEEKAAIPAVADASVALVAGVTASVAVAPFLMCVDRAVVSAAAGTAPGGSLARAIFAAASEFFKHPKVAFTSPALWMVAGVYGGTYFAKNVSDVVIERTGTSGPIAEWGKFGVVTGVNMGGSILKDAAFARLFGAAVAAGAAAAVVPTASYVLFAARDCLTIGGAFVVPDAAKDLLVASCGMSPQLAGAAAQLVSPPLMQVVCTPLHLLALNMVNAPVATLAQRVAALKVSTPPALIARSLRMLPAYGIGGILNTTLSARGRDAARRKFLPSAEDLKAVKERLGRRGGAAAAKLANAKGRKALASIGVAARRGIVGKTKGSELNPSDDTGDAPFTLRTGAGAGGGGGGARTLGRFDARRLKAGGGGGARRRLLGFGATTGGSRSAAAAS
;
A
#
# COMPACT_ATOMS: atom_id res chain seq x y z
N MET A 1 -17.03 -9.85 13.73
CA MET A 1 -16.59 -9.36 15.06
C MET A 1 -16.15 -7.91 14.92
N GLY A 2 -16.78 -6.99 15.66
CA GLY A 2 -16.36 -5.59 15.73
C GLY A 2 -15.21 -5.38 16.71
N VAL A 3 -14.52 -4.24 16.61
CA VAL A 3 -13.58 -3.80 17.66
C VAL A 3 -14.41 -3.38 18.88
N LYS A 4 -13.96 -3.74 20.09
CA LYS A 4 -14.64 -3.34 21.33
C LYS A 4 -14.71 -1.81 21.41
N GLN A 5 -15.92 -1.29 21.61
CA GLN A 5 -16.19 0.13 21.79
C GLN A 5 -15.58 0.62 23.11
N ARG A 6 -14.96 1.80 23.08
CA ARG A 6 -14.46 2.54 24.25
C ARG A 6 -15.62 3.03 25.10
N THR A 7 -15.42 3.06 26.42
CA THR A 7 -16.33 3.75 27.34
C THR A 7 -16.25 5.28 27.15
N ALA A 8 -17.21 6.04 27.71
CA ALA A 8 -17.17 7.51 27.66
C ALA A 8 -15.88 8.07 28.30
N GLU A 9 -15.48 7.53 29.45
CA GLU A 9 -14.23 7.86 30.14
C GLU A 9 -13.00 7.59 29.27
N GLU A 10 -12.97 6.43 28.60
CA GLU A 10 -11.87 6.06 27.69
C GLU A 10 -11.82 6.98 26.47
N LYS A 11 -12.96 7.42 25.92
CA LYS A 11 -13.01 8.39 24.82
C LYS A 11 -12.47 9.76 25.26
N ALA A 12 -12.75 10.19 26.50
CA ALA A 12 -12.24 11.45 27.04
C ALA A 12 -10.72 11.41 27.28
N ALA A 13 -10.18 10.31 27.81
CA ALA A 13 -8.77 10.22 28.20
C ALA A 13 -7.81 9.79 27.06
N ILE A 14 -8.28 8.99 26.10
CA ILE A 14 -7.45 8.46 25.01
C ILE A 14 -7.61 9.35 23.77
N PRO A 15 -6.55 10.00 23.26
CA PRO A 15 -6.64 10.81 22.04
C PRO A 15 -7.08 10.00 20.82
N ALA A 16 -7.95 10.55 19.98
CA ALA A 16 -8.40 9.87 18.75
C ALA A 16 -7.24 9.51 17.80
N VAL A 17 -6.19 10.35 17.75
CA VAL A 17 -4.96 10.07 16.99
C VAL A 17 -4.24 8.80 17.46
N ALA A 18 -4.36 8.41 18.73
CA ALA A 18 -3.78 7.16 19.23
C ALA A 18 -4.53 5.93 18.70
N ASP A 19 -5.87 5.97 18.70
CA ASP A 19 -6.70 4.92 18.09
C ASP A 19 -6.50 4.85 16.57
N ALA A 20 -6.39 5.99 15.88
CA ALA A 20 -6.09 6.05 14.44
C ALA A 20 -4.67 5.53 14.11
N SER A 21 -3.69 5.78 14.98
CA SER A 21 -2.33 5.22 14.83
C SER A 21 -2.32 3.70 14.98
N VAL A 22 -3.08 3.17 15.95
CA VAL A 22 -3.28 1.73 16.11
C VAL A 22 -3.98 1.13 14.88
N ALA A 23 -5.03 1.79 14.37
CA ALA A 23 -5.74 1.39 13.17
C ALA A 23 -4.83 1.28 11.94
N LEU A 24 -3.90 2.23 11.77
CA LEU A 24 -2.88 2.22 10.71
C LEU A 24 -1.88 1.08 10.89
N VAL A 25 -1.24 0.98 12.06
CA VAL A 25 -0.22 -0.05 12.31
C VAL A 25 -0.80 -1.46 12.19
N ALA A 26 -1.99 -1.70 12.74
CA ALA A 26 -2.67 -2.99 12.63
C ALA A 26 -2.98 -3.36 11.16
N GLY A 27 -3.53 -2.43 10.39
CA GLY A 27 -3.88 -2.65 8.98
C GLY A 27 -2.64 -2.87 8.09
N VAL A 28 -1.60 -2.06 8.27
CA VAL A 28 -0.33 -2.21 7.53
C VAL A 28 0.38 -3.51 7.89
N THR A 29 0.53 -3.84 9.18
CA THR A 29 1.18 -5.09 9.61
C THR A 29 0.43 -6.32 9.13
N ALA A 30 -0.91 -6.33 9.24
CA ALA A 30 -1.72 -7.45 8.75
C ALA A 30 -1.63 -7.62 7.23
N SER A 31 -1.61 -6.51 6.49
CA SER A 31 -1.44 -6.52 5.03
C SER A 31 -0.06 -7.02 4.60
N VAL A 32 1.02 -6.50 5.19
CA VAL A 32 2.41 -6.92 4.89
C VAL A 32 2.62 -8.41 5.19
N ALA A 33 1.97 -8.96 6.22
CA ALA A 33 2.05 -10.38 6.55
C ALA A 33 1.44 -11.30 5.46
N VAL A 34 0.37 -10.86 4.77
CA VAL A 34 -0.29 -11.66 3.71
C VAL A 34 0.18 -11.32 2.29
N ALA A 35 0.76 -10.13 2.09
CA ALA A 35 1.15 -9.61 0.78
C ALA A 35 2.06 -10.56 -0.05
N PRO A 36 3.05 -11.28 0.49
CA PRO A 36 3.88 -12.20 -0.29
C PRO A 36 3.08 -13.27 -1.02
N PHE A 37 2.13 -13.92 -0.33
CA PHE A 37 1.29 -14.95 -0.92
C PHE A 37 0.33 -14.37 -1.97
N LEU A 38 -0.29 -13.24 -1.66
CA LEU A 38 -1.21 -12.55 -2.57
C LEU A 38 -0.49 -12.08 -3.84
N MET A 39 0.73 -11.56 -3.72
CA MET A 39 1.57 -11.17 -4.85
C MET A 39 1.94 -12.37 -5.74
N CYS A 40 2.29 -13.53 -5.16
CA CYS A 40 2.58 -14.73 -5.95
C CYS A 40 1.40 -15.16 -6.83
N VAL A 41 0.18 -15.14 -6.29
CA VAL A 41 -1.02 -15.46 -7.07
C VAL A 41 -1.33 -14.39 -8.12
N ASP A 42 -1.34 -13.11 -7.75
CA ASP A 42 -1.66 -12.01 -8.67
C ASP A 42 -0.67 -11.95 -9.85
N ARG A 43 0.64 -12.07 -9.57
CA ARG A 43 1.69 -12.12 -10.61
C ARG A 43 1.51 -13.34 -11.51
N ALA A 44 1.27 -14.51 -10.93
CA ALA A 44 1.10 -15.74 -11.69
C ALA A 44 -0.13 -15.71 -12.62
N VAL A 45 -1.26 -15.17 -12.16
CA VAL A 45 -2.47 -15.00 -12.98
C VAL A 45 -2.21 -14.06 -14.16
N VAL A 46 -1.51 -12.94 -13.93
CA VAL A 46 -1.17 -11.98 -15.00
C VAL A 46 -0.19 -12.58 -16.00
N SER A 47 0.86 -13.28 -15.54
CA SER A 47 1.81 -13.97 -16.41
C SER A 47 1.13 -15.10 -17.21
N ALA A 48 0.20 -15.85 -16.62
CA ALA A 48 -0.58 -16.86 -17.35
C ALA A 48 -1.49 -16.21 -18.41
N ALA A 49 -2.15 -15.09 -18.09
CA ALA A 49 -2.96 -14.32 -19.05
C ALA A 49 -2.12 -13.62 -20.15
N ALA A 50 -0.81 -13.47 -19.95
CA ALA A 50 0.15 -13.00 -20.94
C ALA A 50 0.78 -14.12 -21.77
N GLY A 51 0.53 -15.39 -21.45
CA GLY A 51 1.21 -16.54 -22.07
C GLY A 51 2.66 -16.75 -21.62
N THR A 52 3.10 -16.04 -20.57
CA THR A 52 4.50 -16.00 -20.08
C THR A 52 4.73 -16.87 -18.84
N ALA A 53 3.72 -17.61 -18.39
CA ALA A 53 3.83 -18.51 -17.25
C ALA A 53 4.85 -19.65 -17.50
N PRO A 54 5.78 -19.93 -16.55
CA PRO A 54 6.76 -21.01 -16.67
C PRO A 54 6.14 -22.37 -17.04
N GLY A 55 6.48 -22.87 -18.23
CA GLY A 55 5.94 -24.13 -18.76
C GLY A 55 4.42 -24.15 -18.89
N GLY A 56 3.80 -23.01 -19.21
CA GLY A 56 2.35 -22.86 -19.46
C GLY A 56 1.44 -23.07 -18.25
N SER A 57 2.00 -23.32 -17.06
CA SER A 57 1.25 -23.74 -15.89
C SER A 57 1.16 -22.62 -14.85
N LEU A 58 -0.07 -22.26 -14.48
CA LEU A 58 -0.34 -21.30 -13.40
C LEU A 58 0.25 -21.76 -12.06
N ALA A 59 0.19 -23.07 -11.76
CA ALA A 59 0.80 -23.62 -10.55
C ALA A 59 2.32 -23.43 -10.54
N ARG A 60 3.01 -23.73 -11.67
CA ARG A 60 4.45 -23.47 -11.81
C ARG A 60 4.78 -21.98 -11.68
N ALA A 61 3.94 -21.09 -12.20
CA ALA A 61 4.11 -19.64 -12.04
C ALA A 61 4.00 -19.20 -10.55
N ILE A 62 3.03 -19.74 -9.81
CA ILE A 62 2.89 -19.49 -8.36
C ILE A 62 4.12 -20.01 -7.60
N PHE A 63 4.55 -21.25 -7.86
CA PHE A 63 5.74 -21.84 -7.21
C PHE A 63 7.04 -21.10 -7.59
N ALA A 64 7.18 -20.64 -8.82
CA ALA A 64 8.33 -19.84 -9.25
C ALA A 64 8.39 -18.51 -8.48
N ALA A 65 7.28 -17.77 -8.42
CA ALA A 65 7.17 -16.53 -7.66
C ALA A 65 7.41 -16.74 -6.14
N ALA A 66 6.88 -17.83 -5.57
CA ALA A 66 7.13 -18.20 -4.18
C ALA A 66 8.61 -18.54 -3.94
N SER A 67 9.26 -19.25 -4.86
CA SER A 67 10.69 -19.62 -4.74
C SER A 67 11.62 -18.42 -4.76
N GLU A 68 11.20 -17.28 -5.35
CA GLU A 68 11.97 -16.03 -5.39
C GLU A 68 12.22 -15.47 -3.98
N PHE A 69 11.27 -15.62 -3.05
CA PHE A 69 11.45 -15.21 -1.65
C PHE A 69 12.54 -16.00 -0.92
N PHE A 70 12.79 -17.25 -1.32
CA PHE A 70 13.81 -18.10 -0.70
C PHE A 70 15.17 -18.00 -1.41
N LYS A 71 15.16 -17.97 -2.76
CA LYS A 71 16.39 -17.93 -3.58
C LYS A 71 16.97 -16.52 -3.72
N HIS A 72 16.11 -15.50 -3.81
CA HIS A 72 16.48 -14.11 -4.05
C HIS A 72 15.69 -13.14 -3.15
N PRO A 73 15.70 -13.31 -1.81
CA PRO A 73 14.85 -12.56 -0.88
C PRO A 73 14.95 -11.04 -1.07
N LYS A 74 16.16 -10.50 -1.32
CA LYS A 74 16.34 -9.07 -1.56
C LYS A 74 15.49 -8.58 -2.73
N VAL A 75 15.48 -9.31 -3.86
CA VAL A 75 14.70 -8.94 -5.06
C VAL A 75 13.20 -9.02 -4.76
N ALA A 76 12.75 -10.13 -4.16
CA ALA A 76 11.35 -10.36 -3.83
C ALA A 76 10.78 -9.28 -2.88
N PHE A 77 11.52 -8.91 -1.82
CA PHE A 77 11.09 -7.89 -0.86
C PHE A 77 11.27 -6.44 -1.34
N THR A 78 12.12 -6.17 -2.33
CA THR A 78 12.19 -4.84 -2.99
C THR A 78 11.23 -4.69 -4.18
N SER A 79 10.55 -5.77 -4.59
CA SER A 79 9.65 -5.77 -5.74
C SER A 79 8.51 -4.75 -5.57
N PRO A 80 8.32 -3.80 -6.51
CA PRO A 80 7.19 -2.86 -6.46
C PRO A 80 5.83 -3.56 -6.40
N ALA A 81 5.72 -4.74 -7.01
CA ALA A 81 4.49 -5.53 -7.03
C ALA A 81 4.06 -5.99 -5.62
N LEU A 82 5.01 -6.33 -4.75
CA LEU A 82 4.73 -6.68 -3.35
C LEU A 82 4.11 -5.50 -2.62
N TRP A 83 4.71 -4.31 -2.78
CA TRP A 83 4.29 -3.09 -2.09
C TRP A 83 2.99 -2.49 -2.64
N MET A 84 2.68 -2.69 -3.93
CA MET A 84 1.36 -2.39 -4.48
C MET A 84 0.27 -3.25 -3.81
N VAL A 85 0.48 -4.57 -3.71
CA VAL A 85 -0.47 -5.48 -3.04
C VAL A 85 -0.61 -5.12 -1.56
N ALA A 86 0.51 -4.89 -0.85
CA ALA A 86 0.50 -4.45 0.54
C ALA A 86 -0.23 -3.10 0.71
N GLY A 87 -0.10 -2.18 -0.26
CA GLY A 87 -0.77 -0.89 -0.28
C GLY A 87 -2.30 -1.01 -0.42
N VAL A 88 -2.80 -1.83 -1.35
CA VAL A 88 -4.25 -2.04 -1.54
C VAL A 88 -4.89 -2.64 -0.28
N TYR A 89 -4.34 -3.74 0.24
CA TYR A 89 -4.89 -4.41 1.41
C TYR A 89 -4.69 -3.58 2.70
N GLY A 90 -3.55 -2.91 2.84
CA GLY A 90 -3.23 -2.07 4.00
C GLY A 90 -4.12 -0.84 4.04
N GLY A 91 -4.32 -0.19 2.89
CA GLY A 91 -5.27 0.91 2.71
C GLY A 91 -6.72 0.48 3.01
N THR A 92 -7.15 -0.68 2.52
CA THR A 92 -8.50 -1.22 2.80
C THR A 92 -8.72 -1.47 4.29
N TYR A 93 -7.76 -2.12 4.97
CA TYR A 93 -7.85 -2.33 6.43
C TYR A 93 -7.78 -1.02 7.22
N PHE A 94 -6.89 -0.10 6.83
CA PHE A 94 -6.78 1.22 7.44
C PHE A 94 -8.08 2.01 7.32
N ALA A 95 -8.66 2.09 6.11
CA ALA A 95 -9.95 2.73 5.86
C ALA A 95 -11.05 2.15 6.75
N LYS A 96 -11.18 0.82 6.79
CA LYS A 96 -12.13 0.12 7.67
C LYS A 96 -11.90 0.47 9.13
N ASN A 97 -10.67 0.36 9.62
CA ASN A 97 -10.35 0.55 11.03
C ASN A 97 -10.54 2.01 11.47
N VAL A 98 -10.17 2.98 10.61
CA VAL A 98 -10.38 4.41 10.89
C VAL A 98 -11.86 4.76 10.81
N SER A 99 -12.63 4.21 9.88
CA SER A 99 -14.10 4.39 9.86
C SER A 99 -14.73 3.91 11.17
N ASP A 100 -14.34 2.72 11.68
CA ASP A 100 -14.81 2.24 12.99
C ASP A 100 -14.47 3.23 14.13
N VAL A 101 -13.25 3.80 14.12
CA VAL A 101 -12.82 4.82 15.12
C VAL A 101 -13.58 6.14 14.96
N VAL A 102 -13.83 6.61 13.74
CA VAL A 102 -14.58 7.86 13.49
C VAL A 102 -16.01 7.73 13.96
N ILE A 103 -16.73 6.68 13.50
CA ILE A 103 -18.12 6.36 13.87
C ILE A 103 -18.27 6.31 15.40
N GLU A 104 -17.36 5.62 16.06
CA GLU A 104 -17.31 5.54 17.51
C GLU A 104 -17.09 6.90 18.20
N ARG A 105 -16.23 7.76 17.65
CA ARG A 105 -15.87 9.05 18.26
C ARG A 105 -16.92 10.13 18.01
N THR A 106 -17.60 10.10 16.88
CA THR A 106 -18.74 10.99 16.57
C THR A 106 -20.05 10.52 17.21
N GLY A 107 -20.10 9.28 17.69
CA GLY A 107 -21.35 8.67 18.19
C GLY A 107 -22.37 8.37 17.09
N THR A 108 -21.96 8.43 15.82
CA THR A 108 -22.83 8.11 14.68
C THR A 108 -23.19 6.64 14.74
N SER A 109 -24.45 6.30 14.47
CA SER A 109 -24.96 4.94 14.56
C SER A 109 -26.04 4.69 13.51
N GLY A 110 -26.41 3.41 13.34
CA GLY A 110 -27.43 3.01 12.37
C GLY A 110 -26.95 3.03 10.92
N PRO A 111 -27.88 2.96 9.94
CA PRO A 111 -27.55 2.71 8.54
C PRO A 111 -26.57 3.71 7.92
N ILE A 112 -26.67 5.00 8.26
CA ILE A 112 -25.81 6.05 7.68
C ILE A 112 -24.33 5.81 8.02
N ALA A 113 -24.03 5.34 9.24
CA ALA A 113 -22.66 5.03 9.65
C ALA A 113 -22.09 3.84 8.84
N GLU A 114 -22.85 2.76 8.72
CA GLU A 114 -22.40 1.56 8.01
C GLU A 114 -22.32 1.79 6.49
N TRP A 115 -23.26 2.52 5.88
CA TRP A 115 -23.18 2.91 4.46
C TRP A 115 -22.02 3.87 4.19
N GLY A 116 -21.75 4.83 5.08
CA GLY A 116 -20.60 5.73 4.95
C GLY A 116 -19.25 4.99 5.02
N LYS A 117 -19.10 4.12 6.02
CA LYS A 117 -17.95 3.20 6.15
C LYS A 117 -17.82 2.28 4.94
N PHE A 118 -18.93 1.71 4.48
CA PHE A 118 -18.94 0.86 3.29
C PHE A 118 -18.43 1.64 2.07
N GLY A 119 -18.96 2.83 1.79
CA GLY A 119 -18.53 3.70 0.70
C GLY A 119 -17.04 4.05 0.75
N VAL A 120 -16.53 4.41 1.93
CA VAL A 120 -15.10 4.72 2.13
C VAL A 120 -14.22 3.48 1.90
N VAL A 121 -14.59 2.33 2.47
CA VAL A 121 -13.84 1.07 2.33
C VAL A 121 -13.83 0.60 0.87
N THR A 122 -14.97 0.64 0.18
CA THR A 122 -15.01 0.22 -1.23
C THR A 122 -14.30 1.21 -2.13
N GLY A 123 -14.44 2.52 -1.92
CA GLY A 123 -13.70 3.53 -2.70
C GLY A 123 -12.18 3.33 -2.65
N VAL A 124 -11.64 3.09 -1.46
CA VAL A 124 -10.21 2.78 -1.26
C VAL A 124 -9.84 1.43 -1.88
N ASN A 125 -10.67 0.40 -1.72
CA ASN A 125 -10.39 -0.93 -2.26
C ASN A 125 -10.43 -0.97 -3.79
N MET A 126 -11.44 -0.36 -4.42
CA MET A 126 -11.60 -0.26 -5.87
C MET A 126 -10.47 0.58 -6.49
N GLY A 127 -10.25 1.80 -5.98
CA GLY A 127 -9.22 2.69 -6.49
C GLY A 127 -7.84 2.06 -6.42
N GLY A 128 -7.52 1.43 -5.28
CA GLY A 128 -6.29 0.65 -5.12
C GLY A 128 -6.20 -0.54 -6.09
N SER A 129 -7.27 -1.33 -6.21
CA SER A 129 -7.29 -2.52 -7.06
C SER A 129 -7.12 -2.20 -8.54
N ILE A 130 -7.84 -1.20 -9.06
CA ILE A 130 -7.74 -0.75 -10.46
C ILE A 130 -6.32 -0.27 -10.79
N LEU A 131 -5.73 0.58 -9.94
CA LEU A 131 -4.36 1.07 -10.12
C LEU A 131 -3.33 -0.07 -10.05
N LYS A 132 -3.49 -0.99 -9.09
CA LYS A 132 -2.63 -2.18 -8.93
C LYS A 132 -2.74 -3.12 -10.14
N ASP A 133 -3.94 -3.38 -10.65
CA ASP A 133 -4.15 -4.28 -11.80
C ASP A 133 -3.59 -3.68 -13.09
N ALA A 134 -3.77 -2.36 -13.32
CA ALA A 134 -3.12 -1.66 -14.41
C ALA A 134 -1.59 -1.71 -14.29
N ALA A 135 -1.02 -1.48 -13.10
CA ALA A 135 0.42 -1.58 -12.87
C ALA A 135 0.96 -3.01 -13.07
N PHE A 136 0.23 -4.04 -12.62
CA PHE A 136 0.60 -5.45 -12.83
C PHE A 136 0.58 -5.83 -14.32
N ALA A 137 -0.43 -5.39 -15.07
CA ALA A 137 -0.47 -5.59 -16.53
C ALA A 137 0.72 -4.93 -17.22
N ARG A 138 1.19 -3.77 -16.73
CA ARG A 138 2.39 -3.07 -17.22
C ARG A 138 3.71 -3.73 -16.84
N LEU A 139 3.77 -4.42 -15.70
CA LEU A 139 5.01 -5.05 -15.18
C LEU A 139 5.18 -6.52 -15.59
N PHE A 140 4.08 -7.24 -15.83
CA PHE A 140 4.09 -8.69 -16.08
C PHE A 140 3.32 -9.10 -17.34
N GLY A 141 2.83 -8.13 -18.12
CA GLY A 141 2.16 -8.36 -19.40
C GLY A 141 3.11 -8.75 -20.54
N ALA A 142 2.53 -9.16 -21.66
CA ALA A 142 3.26 -9.75 -22.80
C ALA A 142 4.31 -8.81 -23.39
N ALA A 143 4.04 -7.49 -23.41
CA ALA A 143 4.98 -6.48 -23.94
C ALA A 143 6.32 -6.46 -23.20
N VAL A 144 6.33 -6.60 -21.87
CA VAL A 144 7.58 -6.63 -21.08
C VAL A 144 8.35 -7.92 -21.31
N ALA A 145 7.66 -9.05 -21.43
CA ALA A 145 8.31 -10.32 -21.77
C ALA A 145 8.91 -10.34 -23.19
N ALA A 146 8.36 -9.54 -24.10
CA ALA A 146 8.91 -9.29 -25.44
C ALA A 146 9.99 -8.19 -25.47
N GLY A 147 10.40 -7.63 -24.33
CA GLY A 147 11.41 -6.56 -24.25
C GLY A 147 10.96 -5.19 -24.76
N ALA A 148 9.66 -5.01 -25.01
CA ALA A 148 9.10 -3.74 -25.48
C ALA A 148 8.87 -2.74 -24.33
N ALA A 149 8.69 -1.46 -24.68
CA ALA A 149 8.30 -0.43 -23.73
C ALA A 149 6.98 -0.78 -23.01
N ALA A 150 6.87 -0.41 -21.73
CA ALA A 150 5.75 -0.81 -20.87
C ALA A 150 4.39 -0.49 -21.50
N ALA A 151 3.55 -1.52 -21.67
CA ALA A 151 2.28 -1.43 -22.40
C ALA A 151 1.40 -0.27 -21.90
N VAL A 152 0.73 0.41 -22.83
CA VAL A 152 -0.36 1.33 -22.49
C VAL A 152 -1.59 0.49 -22.13
N VAL A 153 -2.18 0.74 -20.97
CA VAL A 153 -3.41 0.05 -20.54
C VAL A 153 -4.60 0.75 -21.21
N PRO A 154 -5.39 0.07 -22.07
CA PRO A 154 -6.53 0.70 -22.74
C PRO A 154 -7.62 1.12 -21.75
N THR A 155 -8.36 2.20 -22.06
CA THR A 155 -9.52 2.65 -21.27
C THR A 155 -10.54 1.53 -21.04
N ALA A 156 -10.74 0.65 -22.02
CA ALA A 156 -11.61 -0.52 -21.89
C ALA A 156 -11.16 -1.48 -20.76
N SER A 157 -9.85 -1.66 -20.53
CA SER A 157 -9.34 -2.46 -19.41
C SER A 157 -9.67 -1.80 -18.07
N TYR A 158 -9.56 -0.47 -17.95
CA TYR A 158 -9.99 0.25 -16.75
C TYR A 158 -11.49 0.10 -16.47
N VAL A 159 -12.33 0.22 -17.51
CA VAL A 159 -13.78 -0.01 -17.41
C VAL A 159 -14.10 -1.44 -16.96
N LEU A 160 -13.43 -2.45 -17.53
CA LEU A 160 -13.62 -3.85 -17.14
C LEU A 160 -13.12 -4.14 -15.71
N PHE A 161 -12.02 -3.51 -15.27
CA PHE A 161 -11.58 -3.62 -13.88
C PHE A 161 -12.59 -3.00 -12.92
N ALA A 162 -13.11 -1.80 -13.22
CA ALA A 162 -14.13 -1.13 -12.43
C ALA A 162 -15.46 -1.92 -12.39
N ALA A 163 -15.93 -2.43 -13.54
CA ALA A 163 -17.14 -3.25 -13.63
C ALA A 163 -17.04 -4.52 -12.78
N ARG A 164 -15.88 -5.21 -12.81
CA ARG A 164 -15.59 -6.37 -11.96
C ARG A 164 -15.62 -6.01 -10.47
N ASP A 165 -15.09 -4.86 -10.09
CA ASP A 165 -15.09 -4.44 -8.68
C ASP A 165 -16.51 -4.05 -8.22
N CYS A 166 -17.28 -3.33 -9.05
CA CYS A 166 -18.71 -3.05 -8.82
C CYS A 166 -19.52 -4.34 -8.63
N LEU A 167 -19.28 -5.36 -9.46
CA LEU A 167 -19.93 -6.67 -9.33
C LEU A 167 -19.53 -7.39 -8.04
N THR A 168 -18.26 -7.32 -7.65
CA THR A 168 -17.78 -7.89 -6.38
C THR A 168 -18.48 -7.24 -5.18
N ILE A 169 -18.69 -5.92 -5.24
CA ILE A 169 -19.41 -5.13 -4.25
C ILE A 169 -20.90 -5.45 -4.20
N GLY A 170 -21.62 -5.39 -5.34
CA GLY A 170 -23.04 -5.72 -5.39
C GLY A 170 -23.30 -7.18 -5.00
N GLY A 171 -22.43 -8.08 -5.45
CA GLY A 171 -22.44 -9.48 -5.07
C GLY A 171 -22.26 -9.72 -3.57
N ALA A 172 -21.46 -8.89 -2.88
CA ALA A 172 -21.29 -8.99 -1.43
C ALA A 172 -22.55 -8.63 -0.62
N PHE A 173 -23.54 -7.95 -1.22
CA PHE A 173 -24.85 -7.72 -0.60
C PHE A 173 -25.87 -8.80 -0.96
N VAL A 174 -25.86 -9.30 -2.20
CA VAL A 174 -26.92 -10.20 -2.70
C VAL A 174 -26.59 -11.68 -2.50
N VAL A 175 -25.33 -12.07 -2.72
CA VAL A 175 -24.93 -13.50 -2.73
C VAL A 175 -24.94 -14.13 -1.33
N PRO A 176 -24.51 -13.48 -0.23
CA PRO A 176 -24.54 -14.13 1.08
C PRO A 176 -25.94 -14.51 1.54
N ASP A 177 -26.94 -13.67 1.33
CA ASP A 177 -28.32 -14.00 1.73
C ASP A 177 -28.92 -15.08 0.83
N ALA A 178 -28.79 -14.96 -0.50
CA ALA A 178 -29.25 -15.99 -1.43
C ALA A 178 -28.56 -17.35 -1.20
N ALA A 179 -27.26 -17.37 -0.89
CA ALA A 179 -26.53 -18.60 -0.58
C ALA A 179 -26.93 -19.20 0.78
N LYS A 180 -27.16 -18.37 1.79
CA LYS A 180 -27.67 -18.80 3.11
C LYS A 180 -29.06 -19.44 2.96
N ASP A 181 -29.97 -18.78 2.26
CA ASP A 181 -31.34 -19.27 2.05
C ASP A 181 -31.34 -20.59 1.26
N LEU A 182 -30.49 -20.72 0.24
CA LEU A 182 -30.28 -21.97 -0.50
C LEU A 182 -29.70 -23.10 0.38
N LEU A 183 -28.73 -22.81 1.24
CA LEU A 183 -28.14 -23.81 2.14
C LEU A 183 -29.12 -24.30 3.21
N VAL A 184 -30.00 -23.43 3.71
CA VAL A 184 -31.09 -23.81 4.61
C VAL A 184 -32.12 -24.66 3.86
N ALA A 185 -32.60 -24.20 2.70
CA ALA A 185 -33.67 -24.85 1.95
C ALA A 185 -33.27 -26.19 1.30
N SER A 186 -32.06 -26.29 0.74
CA SER A 186 -31.62 -27.45 -0.04
C SER A 186 -30.67 -28.39 0.70
N CYS A 187 -30.01 -27.94 1.77
CA CYS A 187 -29.07 -28.76 2.54
C CYS A 187 -29.48 -29.00 3.99
N GLY A 188 -30.63 -28.46 4.44
CA GLY A 188 -31.11 -28.60 5.83
C GLY A 188 -30.16 -28.02 6.88
N MET A 189 -29.28 -27.10 6.47
CA MET A 189 -28.23 -26.56 7.32
C MET A 189 -28.81 -25.60 8.37
N SER A 190 -28.29 -25.63 9.61
CA SER A 190 -28.74 -24.69 10.64
C SER A 190 -28.47 -23.23 10.21
N PRO A 191 -29.37 -22.27 10.49
CA PRO A 191 -29.23 -20.90 9.98
C PRO A 191 -27.90 -20.22 10.34
N GLN A 192 -27.33 -20.54 11.50
CA GLN A 192 -26.04 -20.01 11.96
C GLN A 192 -24.86 -20.59 11.15
N LEU A 193 -24.88 -21.90 10.87
CA LEU A 193 -23.86 -22.53 10.04
C LEU A 193 -24.01 -22.13 8.57
N ALA A 194 -25.25 -22.02 8.07
CA ALA A 194 -25.57 -21.53 6.73
C ALA A 194 -25.08 -20.10 6.53
N GLY A 195 -25.28 -19.21 7.51
CA GLY A 195 -24.77 -17.83 7.45
C GLY A 195 -23.23 -17.77 7.44
N ALA A 196 -22.56 -18.57 8.27
CA ALA A 196 -21.09 -18.64 8.28
C ALA A 196 -20.53 -19.23 6.98
N ALA A 197 -21.14 -20.30 6.46
CA ALA A 197 -20.79 -20.93 5.19
C ALA A 197 -21.01 -19.96 4.03
N ALA A 198 -22.17 -19.28 3.96
CA ALA A 198 -22.49 -18.29 2.95
C ALA A 198 -21.46 -17.14 2.90
N GLN A 199 -21.08 -16.59 4.06
CA GLN A 199 -20.03 -15.56 4.14
C GLN A 199 -18.66 -16.08 3.64
N LEU A 200 -18.35 -17.35 3.85
CA LEU A 200 -17.10 -17.97 3.39
C LEU A 200 -17.10 -18.26 1.87
N VAL A 201 -18.22 -18.74 1.32
CA VAL A 201 -18.31 -19.16 -0.11
C VAL A 201 -18.68 -18.01 -1.07
N SER A 202 -19.31 -16.94 -0.59
CA SER A 202 -19.73 -15.82 -1.47
C SER A 202 -18.57 -15.15 -2.22
N PRO A 203 -17.40 -14.85 -1.62
CA PRO A 203 -16.30 -14.23 -2.37
C PRO A 203 -15.69 -15.16 -3.46
N PRO A 204 -15.50 -16.47 -3.22
CA PRO A 204 -15.21 -17.45 -4.28
C PRO A 204 -16.28 -17.55 -5.37
N LEU A 205 -17.58 -17.59 -5.02
CA LEU A 205 -18.67 -17.67 -6.01
C LEU A 205 -18.65 -16.45 -6.96
N MET A 206 -18.42 -15.25 -6.43
CA MET A 206 -18.29 -14.05 -7.26
C MET A 206 -17.11 -14.10 -8.25
N GLN A 207 -16.07 -14.92 -8.00
CA GLN A 207 -14.98 -15.08 -8.96
C GLN A 207 -15.43 -15.74 -10.28
N VAL A 208 -16.56 -16.46 -10.32
CA VAL A 208 -17.10 -17.05 -11.56
C VAL A 208 -17.41 -15.96 -12.61
N VAL A 209 -17.94 -14.81 -12.17
CA VAL A 209 -18.22 -13.65 -13.03
C VAL A 209 -17.02 -12.69 -13.10
N CYS A 210 -16.33 -12.49 -11.97
CA CYS A 210 -15.25 -11.51 -11.85
C CYS A 210 -13.94 -11.93 -12.55
N THR A 211 -13.66 -13.24 -12.63
CA THR A 211 -12.42 -13.74 -13.26
C THR A 211 -12.41 -13.56 -14.78
N PRO A 212 -13.46 -13.94 -15.54
CA PRO A 212 -13.55 -13.65 -16.97
C PRO A 212 -13.36 -12.17 -17.31
N LEU A 213 -14.00 -11.25 -16.57
CA LEU A 213 -13.86 -9.81 -16.77
C LEU A 213 -12.43 -9.32 -16.54
N HIS A 214 -11.79 -9.78 -15.46
CA HIS A 214 -10.40 -9.45 -15.16
C HIS A 214 -9.42 -9.99 -16.22
N LEU A 215 -9.60 -11.24 -16.67
CA LEU A 215 -8.78 -11.82 -17.73
C LEU A 215 -9.01 -11.15 -19.09
N LEU A 216 -10.24 -10.72 -19.40
CA LEU A 216 -10.54 -9.96 -20.62
C LEU A 216 -9.83 -8.61 -20.60
N ALA A 217 -9.86 -7.90 -19.45
CA ALA A 217 -9.15 -6.65 -19.26
C ALA A 217 -7.63 -6.81 -19.46
N LEU A 218 -7.03 -7.89 -18.95
CA LEU A 218 -5.62 -8.22 -19.18
C LEU A 218 -5.34 -8.60 -20.64
N ASN A 219 -6.23 -9.36 -21.28
CA ASN A 219 -6.11 -9.76 -22.68
C ASN A 219 -6.17 -8.55 -23.63
N MET A 220 -6.93 -7.50 -23.30
CA MET A 220 -6.91 -6.23 -24.04
C MET A 220 -5.57 -5.49 -23.95
N VAL A 221 -4.81 -5.64 -22.85
CA VAL A 221 -3.43 -5.11 -22.72
C VAL A 221 -2.43 -6.01 -23.46
N ASN A 222 -2.53 -7.32 -23.28
CA ASN A 222 -1.53 -8.30 -23.79
C ASN A 222 -1.66 -8.55 -25.31
N ALA A 223 -2.86 -8.44 -25.86
CA ALA A 223 -3.15 -8.70 -27.26
C ALA A 223 -4.09 -7.60 -27.82
N PRO A 224 -3.59 -6.37 -28.06
CA PRO A 224 -4.44 -5.24 -28.45
C PRO A 224 -5.18 -5.47 -29.78
N VAL A 225 -4.53 -6.13 -30.75
CA VAL A 225 -5.09 -6.42 -32.08
C VAL A 225 -5.90 -7.72 -32.19
N ALA A 226 -6.09 -8.46 -31.10
CA ALA A 226 -6.80 -9.76 -31.15
C ALA A 226 -8.30 -9.61 -31.46
N THR A 227 -8.79 -10.47 -32.36
CA THR A 227 -10.21 -10.57 -32.72
C THR A 227 -11.04 -11.15 -31.58
N LEU A 228 -12.34 -10.86 -31.52
CA LEU A 228 -13.22 -11.36 -30.46
C LEU A 228 -13.15 -12.89 -30.29
N ALA A 229 -13.07 -13.64 -31.40
CA ALA A 229 -12.91 -15.09 -31.39
C ALA A 229 -11.60 -15.53 -30.71
N GLN A 230 -10.48 -14.87 -31.00
CA GLN A 230 -9.19 -15.13 -30.35
C GLN A 230 -9.24 -14.81 -28.84
N ARG A 231 -9.92 -13.72 -28.44
CA ARG A 231 -10.11 -13.38 -27.02
C ARG A 231 -10.92 -14.44 -26.29
N VAL A 232 -12.04 -14.88 -26.87
CA VAL A 232 -12.89 -15.95 -26.30
C VAL A 232 -12.12 -17.27 -26.19
N ALA A 233 -11.33 -17.64 -27.20
CA ALA A 233 -10.49 -18.84 -27.16
C ALA A 233 -9.45 -18.76 -26.01
N ALA A 234 -8.74 -17.65 -25.87
CA ALA A 234 -7.79 -17.43 -24.78
C ALA A 234 -8.46 -17.45 -23.40
N LEU A 235 -9.65 -16.87 -23.26
CA LEU A 235 -10.43 -16.89 -22.02
C LEU A 235 -10.88 -18.29 -21.62
N LYS A 236 -11.32 -19.13 -22.57
CA LYS A 236 -11.73 -20.52 -22.28
C LYS A 236 -10.60 -21.33 -21.63
N VAL A 237 -9.35 -21.14 -22.09
CA VAL A 237 -8.18 -21.85 -21.55
C VAL A 237 -7.71 -21.25 -20.21
N SER A 238 -7.71 -19.92 -20.08
CA SER A 238 -7.14 -19.24 -18.91
C SER A 238 -8.10 -19.10 -17.72
N THR A 239 -9.42 -19.11 -17.94
CA THR A 239 -10.42 -18.87 -16.89
C THR A 239 -10.43 -19.96 -15.80
N PRO A 240 -10.52 -21.27 -16.09
CA PRO A 240 -10.60 -22.28 -15.03
C PRO A 240 -9.43 -22.29 -14.04
N PRO A 241 -8.15 -22.28 -14.45
CA PRO A 241 -7.06 -22.24 -13.47
C PRO A 241 -6.98 -20.90 -12.73
N ALA A 242 -7.25 -19.78 -13.41
CA ALA A 242 -7.26 -18.47 -12.77
C ALA A 242 -8.40 -18.35 -11.74
N LEU A 243 -9.57 -18.93 -12.00
CA LEU A 243 -10.70 -18.97 -11.08
C LEU A 243 -10.31 -19.68 -9.78
N ILE A 244 -9.74 -20.88 -9.88
CA ILE A 244 -9.28 -21.66 -8.71
C ILE A 244 -8.25 -20.86 -7.92
N ALA A 245 -7.20 -20.33 -8.58
CA ALA A 245 -6.15 -19.59 -7.91
C ALA A 245 -6.68 -18.31 -7.23
N ARG A 246 -7.55 -17.55 -7.90
CA ARG A 246 -8.16 -16.33 -7.36
C ARG A 246 -9.13 -16.60 -6.21
N SER A 247 -9.85 -17.71 -6.24
CA SER A 247 -10.71 -18.14 -5.13
C SER A 247 -9.89 -18.60 -3.93
N LEU A 248 -8.85 -19.43 -4.12
CA LEU A 248 -7.94 -19.82 -3.03
C LEU A 248 -7.21 -18.62 -2.41
N ARG A 249 -6.90 -17.59 -3.22
CA ARG A 249 -6.32 -16.32 -2.77
C ARG A 249 -7.17 -15.61 -1.70
N MET A 250 -8.49 -15.83 -1.69
CA MET A 250 -9.40 -15.20 -0.74
C MET A 250 -9.18 -15.67 0.71
N LEU A 251 -8.65 -16.88 0.91
CA LEU A 251 -8.49 -17.48 2.24
C LEU A 251 -7.46 -16.73 3.11
N PRO A 252 -6.22 -16.45 2.68
CA PRO A 252 -5.31 -15.61 3.47
C PRO A 252 -5.73 -14.14 3.48
N ALA A 253 -6.35 -13.65 2.40
CA ALA A 253 -6.83 -12.27 2.32
C ALA A 253 -7.88 -11.96 3.41
N TYR A 254 -9.02 -12.65 3.42
CA TYR A 254 -10.11 -12.34 4.35
C TYR A 254 -10.02 -13.11 5.67
N GLY A 255 -9.50 -14.33 5.66
CA GLY A 255 -9.27 -15.12 6.87
C GLY A 255 -8.08 -14.60 7.67
N ILE A 256 -6.86 -14.98 7.28
CA ILE A 256 -5.64 -14.69 8.06
C ILE A 256 -5.45 -13.18 8.24
N GLY A 257 -5.51 -12.39 7.16
CA GLY A 257 -5.32 -10.94 7.20
C GLY A 257 -6.40 -10.23 8.02
N GLY A 258 -7.67 -10.61 7.86
CA GLY A 258 -8.79 -10.05 8.62
C GLY A 258 -8.71 -10.34 10.12
N ILE A 259 -8.39 -11.58 10.50
CA ILE A 259 -8.18 -12.01 11.90
C ILE A 259 -6.98 -11.28 12.51
N LEU A 260 -5.86 -11.21 11.80
CA LEU A 260 -4.63 -10.55 12.25
C LEU A 260 -4.87 -9.05 12.45
N ASN A 261 -5.50 -8.37 11.48
CA ASN A 261 -5.87 -6.96 11.60
C ASN A 261 -6.75 -6.71 12.83
N THR A 262 -7.77 -7.54 13.05
CA THR A 262 -8.70 -7.42 14.18
C THR A 262 -7.98 -7.64 15.52
N THR A 263 -7.10 -8.64 15.60
CA THR A 263 -6.34 -8.97 16.81
C THR A 263 -5.31 -7.89 17.15
N LEU A 264 -4.59 -7.38 16.14
CA LEU A 264 -3.64 -6.28 16.32
C LEU A 264 -4.35 -4.98 16.71
N SER A 265 -5.51 -4.69 16.11
CA SER A 265 -6.33 -3.53 16.48
C SER A 265 -6.78 -3.62 17.94
N ALA A 266 -7.33 -4.76 18.37
CA ALA A 266 -7.75 -4.95 19.76
C ALA A 266 -6.57 -4.79 20.74
N ARG A 267 -5.47 -5.53 20.53
CA ARG A 267 -4.27 -5.46 21.39
C ARG A 267 -3.66 -4.06 21.43
N GLY A 268 -3.62 -3.36 20.30
CA GLY A 268 -3.12 -1.98 20.22
C GLY A 268 -4.01 -1.00 20.97
N ARG A 269 -5.34 -1.15 20.89
CA ARG A 269 -6.29 -0.31 21.65
C ARG A 269 -6.22 -0.59 23.15
N ASP A 270 -6.00 -1.83 23.57
CA ASP A 270 -5.74 -2.19 24.98
C ASP A 270 -4.40 -1.65 25.49
N ALA A 271 -3.36 -1.60 24.64
CA ALA A 271 -2.09 -0.98 24.97
C ALA A 271 -2.23 0.55 25.10
N ALA A 272 -2.98 1.19 24.19
CA ALA A 272 -3.32 2.61 24.30
C ALA A 272 -4.13 2.89 25.57
N ARG A 273 -5.11 2.03 25.93
CA ARG A 273 -5.86 2.13 27.19
C ARG A 273 -4.91 2.19 28.38
N ARG A 274 -4.04 1.19 28.53
CA ARG A 274 -3.08 1.12 29.65
C ARG A 274 -2.06 2.26 29.67
N LYS A 275 -1.81 2.92 28.54
CA LYS A 275 -0.92 4.09 28.45
C LYS A 275 -1.58 5.38 28.96
N PHE A 276 -2.85 5.61 28.65
CA PHE A 276 -3.55 6.87 29.00
C PHE A 276 -4.45 6.74 30.25
N LEU A 277 -4.93 5.53 30.55
CA LEU A 277 -5.70 5.15 31.74
C LEU A 277 -5.08 3.89 32.37
N PRO A 278 -3.90 4.01 33.01
CA PRO A 278 -3.27 2.88 33.70
C PRO A 278 -4.09 2.49 34.94
N SER A 279 -4.37 1.19 35.09
CA SER A 279 -4.99 0.66 36.31
C SER A 279 -4.01 0.67 37.50
N ALA A 280 -4.51 0.48 38.72
CA ALA A 280 -3.66 0.31 39.90
C ALA A 280 -2.65 -0.85 39.73
N GLU A 281 -3.04 -1.91 39.03
CA GLU A 281 -2.18 -3.05 38.68
C GLU A 281 -1.11 -2.68 37.64
N ASP A 282 -1.47 -1.92 36.59
CA ASP A 282 -0.49 -1.41 35.62
C ASP A 282 0.54 -0.52 36.31
N LEU A 283 0.11 0.37 37.21
CA LEU A 283 0.99 1.23 38.00
C LEU A 283 1.90 0.40 38.94
N LYS A 284 1.38 -0.68 39.54
CA LYS A 284 2.18 -1.61 40.36
C LYS A 284 3.23 -2.34 39.52
N ALA A 285 2.84 -2.86 38.35
CA ALA A 285 3.74 -3.54 37.42
C ALA A 285 4.82 -2.61 36.83
N VAL A 286 4.48 -1.35 36.54
CA VAL A 286 5.46 -0.33 36.13
C VAL A 286 6.43 -0.01 37.27
N LYS A 287 5.94 0.18 38.50
CA LYS A 287 6.81 0.38 39.68
C LYS A 287 7.75 -0.80 39.91
N GLU A 288 7.26 -2.04 39.77
CA GLU A 288 8.09 -3.25 39.92
C GLU A 288 9.17 -3.35 38.82
N ARG A 289 8.81 -3.07 37.56
CA ARG A 289 9.78 -3.00 36.44
C ARG A 289 10.81 -1.89 36.62
N LEU A 290 10.41 -0.74 37.16
CA LEU A 290 11.32 0.36 37.49
C LEU A 290 12.21 0.02 38.70
N GLY A 291 11.72 -0.72 39.70
CA GLY A 291 12.53 -1.27 40.78
C GLY A 291 13.59 -2.23 40.26
N ARG A 292 13.18 -3.20 39.42
CA ARG A 292 14.07 -4.18 38.78
C ARG A 292 15.12 -3.55 37.85
N ARG A 293 14.80 -2.46 37.13
CA ARG A 293 15.78 -1.71 36.29
C ARG A 293 16.49 -0.58 37.04
N GLY A 294 16.07 -0.27 38.26
CA GLY A 294 16.47 0.92 39.00
C GLY A 294 17.66 0.76 39.96
N GLY A 295 18.10 -0.48 40.22
CA GLY A 295 19.07 -0.81 41.28
C GLY A 295 20.34 0.06 41.34
N ALA A 296 20.86 0.51 40.19
CA ALA A 296 22.02 1.41 40.13
C ALA A 296 21.66 2.88 39.82
N ALA A 297 20.63 3.13 39.01
CA ALA A 297 20.28 4.47 38.53
C ALA A 297 19.43 5.27 39.53
N ALA A 298 18.50 4.61 40.24
CA ALA A 298 17.64 5.25 41.22
C ALA A 298 18.44 5.75 42.44
N ALA A 299 19.47 5.01 42.86
CA ALA A 299 20.38 5.44 43.93
C ALA A 299 21.16 6.72 43.58
N LYS A 300 21.62 6.88 42.33
CA LYS A 300 22.23 8.13 41.85
C LYS A 300 21.24 9.30 41.77
N LEU A 301 19.98 9.03 41.43
CA LEU A 301 18.91 10.02 41.34
C LEU A 301 18.40 10.51 42.71
N ALA A 302 18.46 9.67 43.74
CA ALA A 302 18.06 10.01 45.11
C ALA A 302 18.99 11.07 45.77
N ASN A 303 20.25 11.15 45.34
CA ASN A 303 21.21 12.09 45.91
C ASN A 303 20.87 13.55 45.52
N ALA A 304 21.13 14.51 46.41
CA ALA A 304 20.69 15.91 46.28
C ALA A 304 21.17 16.61 44.99
N LYS A 305 22.34 16.23 44.45
CA LYS A 305 22.83 16.72 43.14
C LYS A 305 21.95 16.25 41.97
N GLY A 306 21.45 15.02 41.98
CA GLY A 306 20.57 14.47 40.93
C GLY A 306 19.22 15.19 40.87
N ARG A 307 18.65 15.49 42.04
CA ARG A 307 17.40 16.27 42.16
C ARG A 307 17.52 17.68 41.59
N LYS A 308 18.65 18.38 41.82
CA LYS A 308 18.91 19.71 41.23
C LYS A 308 19.11 19.67 39.70
N ALA A 309 19.75 18.63 39.16
CA ALA A 309 19.92 18.47 37.71
C ALA A 309 18.60 18.21 36.97
N LEU A 310 17.68 17.42 37.55
CA LEU A 310 16.35 17.19 36.98
C LEU A 310 15.49 18.47 36.95
N ALA A 311 15.59 19.30 37.99
CA ALA A 311 14.88 20.58 38.04
C ALA A 311 15.29 21.53 36.90
N SER A 312 16.58 21.59 36.53
CA SER A 312 17.04 22.44 35.42
C SER A 312 16.59 21.91 34.04
N ILE A 313 16.56 20.59 33.85
CA ILE A 313 16.08 19.96 32.60
C ILE A 313 14.58 20.22 32.40
N GLY A 314 13.77 20.14 33.47
CA GLY A 314 12.33 20.44 33.40
C GLY A 314 12.01 21.89 33.01
N VAL A 315 12.86 22.85 33.44
CA VAL A 315 12.74 24.26 33.07
C VAL A 315 13.17 24.50 31.62
N ALA A 316 14.26 23.88 31.16
CA ALA A 316 14.71 23.98 29.77
C ALA A 316 13.67 23.41 28.79
N ALA A 317 13.07 22.25 29.11
CA ALA A 317 12.02 21.64 28.31
C ALA A 317 10.75 22.50 28.22
N ARG A 318 10.36 23.22 29.29
CA ARG A 318 9.22 24.15 29.26
C ARG A 318 9.51 25.41 28.43
N ARG A 319 10.73 25.96 28.52
CA ARG A 319 11.12 27.17 27.75
C ARG A 319 11.20 26.91 26.23
N GLY A 320 11.51 25.69 25.81
CA GLY A 320 11.48 25.30 24.39
C GLY A 320 10.08 25.17 23.78
N ILE A 321 9.03 25.03 24.59
CA ILE A 321 7.65 24.81 24.13
C ILE A 321 6.82 26.11 24.16
N VAL A 322 7.13 27.05 25.07
CA VAL A 322 6.41 28.33 25.22
C VAL A 322 7.31 29.48 24.73
N GLY A 323 7.68 29.44 23.45
CA GLY A 323 8.85 30.18 22.95
C GLY A 323 8.79 30.75 21.52
N LYS A 324 7.64 30.81 20.84
CA LYS A 324 7.52 31.65 19.61
C LYS A 324 6.09 32.11 19.24
N THR A 325 5.36 32.67 20.19
CA THR A 325 4.21 33.55 19.93
C THR A 325 4.53 34.96 20.42
N LYS A 326 5.19 35.75 19.56
CA LYS A 326 5.14 37.22 19.67
C LYS A 326 4.07 37.71 18.70
N GLY A 327 2.92 38.08 19.24
CA GLY A 327 2.06 39.06 18.58
C GLY A 327 2.63 40.46 18.84
N SER A 328 2.49 41.33 17.85
CA SER A 328 2.60 42.78 17.99
C SER A 328 1.54 43.37 17.07
N GLU A 329 0.52 43.97 17.65
CA GLU A 329 -0.52 44.70 16.91
C GLU A 329 0.06 46.00 16.34
N LEU A 330 -0.42 46.42 15.16
CA LEU A 330 -1.04 47.74 14.91
C LEU A 330 -1.22 48.03 13.40
N ASN A 331 -2.35 47.56 12.86
CA ASN A 331 -3.32 48.30 12.02
C ASN A 331 -2.84 49.02 10.70
N PRO A 332 -3.71 49.67 9.88
CA PRO A 332 -3.88 49.21 8.49
C PRO A 332 -3.76 50.30 7.41
N SER A 333 -3.46 49.90 6.16
CA SER A 333 -4.01 50.51 4.92
C SER A 333 -3.41 49.88 3.64
N ASP A 334 -4.26 49.75 2.62
CA ASP A 334 -4.01 49.94 1.18
C ASP A 334 -3.05 49.04 0.38
N ASP A 335 -3.70 48.14 -0.37
CA ASP A 335 -3.75 48.11 -1.85
C ASP A 335 -2.69 47.39 -2.73
N THR A 336 -3.23 46.64 -3.71
CA THR A 336 -2.63 46.09 -4.95
C THR A 336 -1.38 45.18 -4.92
N GLY A 337 -1.31 44.27 -5.90
CA GLY A 337 -0.03 43.88 -6.49
C GLY A 337 0.27 42.37 -6.59
N ASP A 338 0.35 41.91 -7.83
CA ASP A 338 0.64 40.56 -8.32
C ASP A 338 1.89 39.82 -7.78
N ALA A 339 1.93 38.52 -8.07
CA ALA A 339 3.08 37.61 -7.94
C ALA A 339 4.22 37.97 -8.95
N PRO A 340 5.40 37.30 -8.99
CA PRO A 340 5.77 36.06 -8.28
C PRO A 340 7.21 35.93 -7.70
N PHE A 341 7.37 34.87 -6.93
CA PHE A 341 8.57 34.05 -6.68
C PHE A 341 9.82 34.33 -7.54
N THR A 342 10.91 34.79 -6.91
CA THR A 342 12.29 34.56 -7.39
C THR A 342 13.25 34.27 -6.22
N LEU A 343 14.07 33.21 -6.37
CA LEU A 343 15.22 32.96 -5.49
C LEU A 343 16.41 33.80 -5.96
N ARG A 344 17.07 34.55 -5.04
CA ARG A 344 18.35 35.21 -5.32
C ARG A 344 19.42 34.83 -4.29
N THR A 345 20.63 34.65 -4.80
CA THR A 345 21.86 34.27 -4.08
C THR A 345 22.68 35.48 -3.61
N GLY A 346 23.52 35.26 -2.59
CA GLY A 346 24.51 36.20 -2.02
C GLY A 346 24.70 35.89 -0.53
N ALA A 347 25.80 35.36 0.02
CA ALA A 347 27.24 35.56 -0.17
C ALA A 347 27.77 36.89 0.43
N GLY A 348 28.60 36.78 1.49
CA GLY A 348 29.48 37.89 1.93
C GLY A 348 29.81 37.99 3.43
N ALA A 349 31.03 37.57 3.81
CA ALA A 349 31.85 38.00 4.97
C ALA A 349 31.30 37.89 6.43
N GLY A 350 32.13 37.70 7.48
CA GLY A 350 33.57 37.40 7.53
C GLY A 350 34.16 37.48 8.96
N GLY A 351 35.25 36.73 9.22
CA GLY A 351 36.07 36.79 10.46
C GLY A 351 35.49 36.14 11.73
N GLY A 352 36.24 35.48 12.62
CA GLY A 352 37.66 35.07 12.59
C GLY A 352 38.16 34.63 13.98
N GLY A 353 39.13 33.69 14.05
CA GLY A 353 40.01 33.51 15.23
C GLY A 353 39.91 32.18 16.04
N GLY A 354 40.89 31.29 15.83
CA GLY A 354 41.47 30.34 16.83
C GLY A 354 40.61 29.18 17.40
N GLY A 355 41.10 27.95 17.56
CA GLY A 355 42.39 27.39 17.17
C GLY A 355 42.55 25.89 17.49
N ALA A 356 42.99 25.13 16.47
CA ALA A 356 43.94 24.01 16.50
C ALA A 356 43.66 22.70 17.31
N ARG A 357 43.64 21.56 16.58
CA ARG A 357 44.70 20.51 16.54
C ARG A 357 44.24 19.29 15.69
N THR A 358 44.80 19.09 14.48
CA THR A 358 45.75 18.01 14.05
C THR A 358 45.20 16.57 14.06
N LEU A 359 45.50 15.65 13.14
CA LEU A 359 46.42 15.47 11.97
C LEU A 359 45.74 14.45 11.00
N GLY A 360 46.11 14.20 9.72
CA GLY A 360 47.18 14.66 8.81
C GLY A 360 46.77 14.44 7.32
N ARG A 361 47.49 14.93 6.30
CA ARG A 361 48.66 14.34 5.56
C ARG A 361 48.34 13.06 4.74
N PHE A 362 48.66 12.92 3.45
CA PHE A 362 49.45 13.70 2.45
C PHE A 362 48.65 13.74 1.12
N ASP A 363 48.36 14.88 0.49
CA ASP A 363 49.17 15.77 -0.39
C ASP A 363 49.60 15.20 -1.77
N ALA A 364 49.52 16.06 -2.80
CA ALA A 364 49.56 15.76 -4.22
C ALA A 364 50.87 16.24 -4.89
N ARG A 365 51.11 15.81 -6.15
CA ARG A 365 51.52 16.67 -7.29
C ARG A 365 51.93 15.87 -8.54
N ARG A 366 51.32 16.22 -9.69
CA ARG A 366 51.76 16.14 -11.11
C ARG A 366 50.49 15.96 -11.96
N LEU A 367 50.21 16.67 -13.05
CA LEU A 367 50.84 17.80 -13.74
C LEU A 367 49.73 18.66 -14.39
N LYS A 368 50.01 19.94 -14.66
CA LYS A 368 49.16 20.84 -15.47
C LYS A 368 50.03 21.49 -16.56
N ALA A 369 49.42 21.83 -17.70
CA ALA A 369 49.97 22.36 -18.96
C ALA A 369 50.34 21.27 -20.00
N GLY A 370 50.07 21.45 -21.30
CA GLY A 370 49.32 22.53 -21.96
C GLY A 370 49.32 22.43 -23.50
N GLY A 371 48.48 23.23 -24.18
CA GLY A 371 48.38 23.34 -25.66
C GLY A 371 47.58 22.23 -26.36
N GLY A 372 46.94 22.43 -27.52
CA GLY A 372 46.71 23.66 -28.30
C GLY A 372 46.39 23.38 -29.78
N GLY A 373 45.18 23.75 -30.25
CA GLY A 373 44.72 23.60 -31.66
C GLY A 373 44.24 22.18 -32.05
N GLY A 374 43.34 21.98 -33.02
CA GLY A 374 42.50 22.91 -33.80
C GLY A 374 41.81 22.18 -34.98
N ALA A 375 40.59 22.61 -35.39
CA ALA A 375 39.82 22.12 -36.56
C ALA A 375 39.38 20.62 -36.53
N ARG A 376 38.35 20.13 -37.25
CA ARG A 376 37.39 20.69 -38.23
C ARG A 376 36.09 19.85 -38.23
N ARG A 377 34.96 20.41 -38.70
CA ARG A 377 33.71 19.67 -38.96
C ARG A 377 33.87 18.64 -40.10
N ARG A 378 33.11 17.53 -40.06
CA ARG A 378 32.59 16.88 -41.28
C ARG A 378 31.18 16.29 -41.07
N LEU A 379 30.21 17.12 -41.44
CA LEU A 379 28.94 16.67 -42.02
C LEU A 379 29.24 16.12 -43.43
N LEU A 380 28.54 15.06 -43.87
CA LEU A 380 28.21 14.83 -45.29
C LEU A 380 27.17 13.70 -45.37
N GLY A 381 26.21 13.83 -46.29
CA GLY A 381 25.19 12.83 -46.60
C GLY A 381 25.10 12.61 -48.11
N PHE A 382 23.89 12.31 -48.59
CA PHE A 382 23.52 11.88 -49.95
C PHE A 382 23.89 10.42 -50.31
N GLY A 383 23.12 9.75 -51.17
CA GLY A 383 22.04 10.26 -52.04
C GLY A 383 20.89 9.29 -52.28
N ALA A 384 19.85 9.81 -52.94
CA ALA A 384 18.69 9.05 -53.41
C ALA A 384 18.85 8.69 -54.89
N THR A 385 18.22 7.58 -55.32
CA THR A 385 17.96 7.28 -56.73
C THR A 385 16.54 6.74 -56.90
N THR A 386 15.90 7.13 -57.99
CA THR A 386 14.49 6.93 -58.32
C THR A 386 14.24 5.75 -59.27
N GLY A 387 12.97 5.33 -59.37
CA GLY A 387 12.47 4.36 -60.36
C GLY A 387 12.17 2.98 -59.76
N GLY A 388 11.13 2.25 -60.17
CA GLY A 388 10.05 2.57 -61.12
C GLY A 388 9.23 1.30 -61.42
N SER A 389 7.90 1.42 -61.42
CA SER A 389 6.88 0.47 -61.96
C SER A 389 7.25 -0.99 -62.28
N ARG A 390 6.48 -1.96 -61.75
CA ARG A 390 5.68 -2.89 -62.59
C ARG A 390 4.69 -3.75 -61.78
N SER A 391 3.66 -4.22 -62.49
CA SER A 391 2.56 -5.08 -62.03
C SER A 391 2.75 -6.52 -62.50
N ALA A 392 2.41 -7.49 -61.64
CA ALA A 392 1.90 -8.85 -61.94
C ALA A 392 1.44 -9.44 -60.59
N ALA A 393 0.26 -10.03 -60.35
CA ALA A 393 -0.73 -10.76 -61.16
C ALA A 393 -0.42 -12.25 -61.40
N ALA A 394 -1.17 -13.09 -60.67
CA ALA A 394 -1.64 -14.45 -61.00
C ALA A 394 -0.71 -15.69 -60.89
N ALA A 395 -1.38 -16.82 -60.61
CA ALA A 395 -0.93 -18.21 -60.49
C ALA A 395 0.06 -18.50 -59.34
N SER A 396 -0.15 -19.53 -58.50
CA SER A 396 -0.96 -20.76 -58.64
C SER A 396 -1.56 -21.21 -57.31
#